data_AF-A0A1V6U851-F1
#
_entry.id   AF-A0A1V6U851-F1
#
_cell.length_a   1.000
_cell.length_b   1.000
_cell.length_c   1.000
_cell.angle_alpha   90.00
_cell.angle_beta   90.00
_cell.angle_gamma   90.00
#
_symmetry.space_group_name_H-M   'P 1'
#
loop_
_entity.id
_entity.type
_entity.pdbx_description
1 polymer ?
#
loop_
_entity_poly.entity_id
_entity_poly.type
_entity_poly.pdbx_seq_one_letter_code
_entity_poly.pdbx_strand_id
1 'polypeptide(L)'
;MARDSAFADTSITLVDSWEFEPSGTPRGTSVSNPGAANHDTSRIIRSEYPHGPYAILAKKAHAQWRGPWGENGRYVERRLLLSAQGSSLKDPKLPGETINYVKNAYELSCKLSSGGKDGLPVLDSLNRIRAELGIWDSGDVQNMKKDLRGYVSQDAGWADSSAAMEWLRQRLLATGRVHTRTGNVESLIYIESAIATGQDAIVGGVRLDNGQELLADLTIVAAGSHTPRLLGMDKLCDVYSELVAYIQLSPEECLHLRQLDFPIIVNADRCVFAIAPDREGFLKLGKFSHSGLVDVCQCAGITVGLRQRRRAPREQWSDIEFGWGGEIDPSKDIDEQGQQTLADYRGFLAELFSSSVIEGEETPLGDIARRPFTKIRRCWYTDTPATDFIIDYHPASAGTLFVASGGSDHAFKFLPVIGESIAGIVLQGRGVPCDSDDDDNLTVLREAWQFPRVSRSNL
;
A
#
# COMPACT_ATOMS: atom_id res chain seq x y z
N MET A 1 9.34 -21.41 -2.33
CA MET A 1 8.69 -22.60 -2.94
C MET A 1 9.16 -22.88 -4.37
N ALA A 2 8.80 -22.09 -5.40
CA ALA A 2 9.12 -22.44 -6.80
C ALA A 2 10.62 -22.52 -7.17
N ARG A 3 11.50 -21.99 -6.33
CA ARG A 3 12.97 -22.03 -6.48
C ARG A 3 13.65 -22.98 -5.51
N ASP A 4 12.88 -23.61 -4.62
CA ASP A 4 13.38 -24.48 -3.57
C ASP A 4 13.30 -25.93 -4.05
N SER A 5 14.44 -26.63 -4.05
CA SER A 5 14.55 -28.01 -4.50
C SER A 5 13.70 -28.98 -3.70
N ALA A 6 13.37 -28.66 -2.43
CA ALA A 6 12.46 -29.47 -1.62
C ALA A 6 11.04 -29.55 -2.22
N PHE A 7 10.67 -28.58 -3.07
CA PHE A 7 9.37 -28.53 -3.74
C PHE A 7 9.42 -28.97 -5.21
N ALA A 8 10.56 -29.49 -5.70
CA ALA A 8 10.75 -29.82 -7.11
C ALA A 8 9.65 -30.75 -7.66
N ASP A 9 9.22 -31.72 -6.86
CA ASP A 9 8.22 -32.72 -7.23
C ASP A 9 6.77 -32.35 -6.85
N THR A 10 6.55 -31.16 -6.28
CA THR A 10 5.20 -30.69 -5.91
C THR A 10 4.53 -29.99 -7.08
N SER A 11 3.20 -30.05 -7.19
CA SER A 11 2.46 -29.24 -8.16
C SER A 11 2.05 -27.91 -7.53
N ILE A 12 2.34 -26.80 -8.20
CA ILE A 12 1.94 -25.45 -7.78
C ILE A 12 1.06 -24.85 -8.86
N THR A 13 -0.15 -24.44 -8.50
CA THR A 13 -1.09 -23.74 -9.39
C THR A 13 -1.35 -22.33 -8.86
N LEU A 14 -1.20 -21.33 -9.71
CA LEU A 14 -1.54 -19.94 -9.44
C LEU A 14 -2.74 -19.56 -10.31
N VAL A 15 -3.87 -19.25 -9.67
CA VAL A 15 -5.11 -18.80 -10.33
C VAL A 15 -5.38 -17.32 -10.03
N ASP A 16 -5.79 -16.58 -11.06
CA ASP A 16 -6.22 -15.17 -10.96
C ASP A 16 -7.33 -14.92 -11.98
N SER A 17 -8.21 -13.95 -11.73
CA SER A 17 -9.27 -13.58 -12.68
C SER A 17 -8.73 -12.88 -13.93
N TRP A 18 -7.52 -12.31 -13.85
CA TRP A 18 -6.87 -11.59 -14.96
C TRP A 18 -5.95 -12.47 -15.81
N GLU A 19 -5.98 -12.26 -17.13
CA GLU A 19 -5.03 -12.84 -18.07
C GLU A 19 -3.78 -11.95 -18.17
N PHE A 20 -2.69 -12.35 -17.51
CA PHE A 20 -1.44 -11.58 -17.51
C PHE A 20 -0.64 -11.72 -18.81
N GLU A 21 -0.94 -12.72 -19.64
CA GLU A 21 -0.28 -12.98 -20.93
C GLU A 21 -1.32 -13.09 -22.07
N PRO A 22 -2.09 -12.03 -22.35
CA PRO A 22 -3.18 -12.09 -23.31
C PRO A 22 -2.68 -12.33 -24.73
N SER A 23 -3.54 -12.94 -25.54
CA SER A 23 -3.24 -13.26 -26.95
C SER A 23 -2.77 -12.01 -27.72
N GLY A 24 -1.61 -12.11 -28.38
CA GLY A 24 -1.01 -11.01 -29.13
C GLY A 24 0.02 -10.18 -28.36
N THR A 25 0.21 -10.43 -27.05
CA THR A 25 1.35 -9.85 -26.32
C THR A 25 2.67 -10.44 -26.82
N PRO A 26 3.73 -9.61 -26.97
CA PRO A 26 5.05 -10.11 -27.33
C PRO A 26 5.52 -11.20 -26.36
N ARG A 27 6.20 -12.24 -26.87
CA ARG A 27 6.79 -13.27 -26.01
C ARG A 27 7.73 -12.63 -24.99
N GLY A 28 7.64 -13.08 -23.74
CA GLY A 28 8.45 -12.54 -22.65
C GLY A 28 7.90 -11.25 -22.04
N THR A 29 6.63 -10.91 -22.29
CA THR A 29 5.96 -9.76 -21.68
C THR A 29 4.72 -10.21 -20.90
N SER A 30 4.43 -9.52 -19.81
CA SER A 30 3.18 -9.63 -19.06
C SER A 30 2.54 -8.26 -18.96
N VAL A 31 1.23 -8.23 -18.74
CA VAL A 31 0.48 -7.01 -18.43
C VAL A 31 -0.14 -7.13 -17.04
N SER A 32 0.03 -6.09 -16.23
CA SER A 32 -0.51 -6.04 -14.87
C SER A 32 -2.04 -5.99 -14.85
N ASN A 33 -2.66 -6.55 -13.80
CA ASN A 33 -4.12 -6.56 -13.64
C ASN A 33 -4.64 -5.15 -13.29
N PRO A 34 -5.40 -4.47 -14.17
CA PRO A 34 -5.83 -3.09 -13.95
C PRO A 34 -6.79 -2.92 -12.77
N GLY A 35 -7.48 -3.99 -12.36
CA GLY A 35 -8.37 -4.03 -11.21
C GLY A 35 -7.66 -4.23 -9.87
N ALA A 36 -6.38 -4.61 -9.87
CA ALA A 36 -5.64 -4.90 -8.65
C ALA A 36 -5.17 -3.63 -7.93
N ALA A 37 -5.12 -3.67 -6.59
CA ALA A 37 -4.60 -2.58 -5.76
C ALA A 37 -3.10 -2.27 -6.00
N ASN A 38 -2.37 -3.17 -6.67
CA ASN A 38 -0.97 -2.99 -7.05
C ASN A 38 -0.77 -2.44 -8.46
N HIS A 39 -1.83 -2.29 -9.27
CA HIS A 39 -1.72 -1.61 -10.56
C HIS A 39 -1.73 -0.11 -10.32
N ASP A 40 -0.56 0.54 -10.46
CA ASP A 40 -0.33 1.97 -10.30
C ASP A 40 1.03 2.30 -10.91
N THR A 41 1.21 3.55 -11.36
CA THR A 41 2.47 4.05 -11.91
C THR A 41 3.52 4.27 -10.82
N SER A 42 3.10 4.34 -9.55
CA SER A 42 4.00 4.55 -8.43
C SER A 42 3.44 4.02 -7.08
N ARG A 43 4.31 3.53 -6.20
CA ARG A 43 4.00 3.19 -4.79
C ARG A 43 5.16 3.64 -3.91
N ILE A 44 4.87 4.33 -2.80
CA ILE A 44 5.91 4.82 -1.88
C ILE A 44 6.62 3.64 -1.22
N ILE A 45 7.95 3.64 -1.30
CA ILE A 45 8.84 2.73 -0.60
C ILE A 45 9.62 3.56 0.40
N ARG A 46 9.43 3.30 1.69
CA ARG A 46 10.20 3.90 2.78
C ARG A 46 10.45 2.83 3.83
N SER A 47 11.56 2.91 4.54
CA SER A 47 11.94 1.97 5.60
C SER A 47 11.39 2.38 6.98
N GLU A 48 11.03 3.65 7.14
CA GLU A 48 10.67 4.27 8.42
C GLU A 48 9.26 3.85 8.87
N TYR A 49 9.19 2.92 9.82
CA TYR A 49 7.95 2.48 10.48
C TYR A 49 8.06 2.55 12.00
N PRO A 50 7.05 3.07 12.71
CA PRO A 50 6.99 3.03 14.17
C PRO A 50 7.02 1.60 14.75
N HIS A 51 6.49 0.62 14.01
CA HIS A 51 6.41 -0.78 14.43
C HIS A 51 7.71 -1.53 14.09
N GLY A 52 8.42 -2.00 15.13
CA GLY A 52 9.73 -2.66 15.02
C GLY A 52 9.82 -3.78 13.98
N PRO A 53 8.92 -4.79 13.98
CA PRO A 53 8.99 -5.91 13.04
C PRO A 53 8.82 -5.48 11.56
N TYR A 54 7.91 -4.53 11.30
CA TYR A 54 7.74 -3.97 9.96
C TYR A 54 8.91 -3.09 9.53
N ALA A 55 9.55 -2.38 10.46
CA ALA A 55 10.75 -1.60 10.15
C ALA A 55 11.91 -2.50 9.68
N ILE A 56 12.11 -3.65 10.34
CA ILE A 56 13.12 -4.64 9.93
C ILE A 56 12.78 -5.22 8.55
N LEU A 57 11.52 -5.62 8.34
CA LEU A 57 11.06 -6.14 7.05
C LEU A 57 11.16 -5.10 5.93
N ALA A 58 10.83 -3.84 6.22
CA ALA A 58 10.86 -2.74 5.26
C ALA A 58 12.30 -2.41 4.87
N LYS A 59 13.23 -2.42 5.82
CA LYS A 59 14.66 -2.22 5.55
C LYS A 59 15.22 -3.31 4.61
N LYS A 60 14.85 -4.58 4.84
CA LYS A 60 15.21 -5.68 3.95
C LYS A 60 14.61 -5.52 2.56
N ALA A 61 13.33 -5.19 2.48
CA ALA A 61 12.64 -4.96 1.22
C ALA A 61 13.26 -3.79 0.44
N HIS A 62 13.58 -2.69 1.12
CA HIS A 62 14.19 -1.50 0.52
C HIS A 62 15.59 -1.80 -0.05
N ALA A 63 16.40 -2.61 0.63
CA ALA A 63 17.67 -3.08 0.09
C ALA A 63 17.47 -3.86 -1.23
N GLN A 64 16.42 -4.68 -1.33
CA GLN A 64 16.08 -5.40 -2.56
C GLN A 64 15.63 -4.45 -3.67
N TRP A 65 14.83 -3.42 -3.34
CA TRP A 65 14.43 -2.37 -4.28
C TRP A 65 15.61 -1.57 -4.82
N ARG A 66 16.64 -1.30 -4.03
CA ARG A 66 17.89 -0.69 -4.50
C ARG A 66 18.75 -1.62 -5.37
N GLY A 67 18.41 -2.92 -5.39
CA GLY A 67 19.06 -3.95 -6.18
C GLY A 67 18.22 -4.41 -7.38
N PRO A 68 18.22 -5.72 -7.71
CA PRO A 68 17.60 -6.24 -8.94
C PRO A 68 16.10 -5.92 -9.11
N TRP A 69 15.37 -5.75 -8.00
CA TRP A 69 13.95 -5.41 -8.07
C TRP A 69 13.71 -4.02 -8.65
N GLY A 70 14.60 -3.07 -8.40
CA GLY A 70 14.48 -1.69 -8.86
C GLY A 70 15.08 -1.39 -10.22
N GLU A 71 15.86 -2.31 -10.78
CA GLU A 71 16.51 -2.13 -12.08
C GLU A 71 15.52 -1.75 -13.19
N ASN A 72 16.06 -1.22 -14.29
CA ASN A 72 15.27 -0.72 -15.43
C ASN A 72 14.22 0.32 -14.99
N GLY A 73 14.53 1.09 -13.94
CA GLY A 73 13.72 2.16 -13.37
C GLY A 73 12.41 1.72 -12.73
N ARG A 74 12.28 0.45 -12.33
CA ARG A 74 11.15 -0.01 -11.50
C ARG A 74 11.16 0.62 -10.11
N TYR A 75 12.32 1.08 -9.62
CA TYR A 75 12.44 1.86 -8.40
C TYR A 75 13.23 3.13 -8.68
N VAL A 76 12.79 4.23 -8.08
CA VAL A 76 13.47 5.52 -8.13
C VAL A 76 13.65 6.01 -6.70
N GLU A 77 14.91 6.13 -6.28
CA GLU A 77 15.27 6.74 -5.00
C GLU A 77 14.87 8.23 -5.03
N ARG A 78 14.10 8.64 -4.03
CA ARG A 78 13.58 10.02 -3.89
C ARG A 78 13.42 10.37 -2.43
N ARG A 79 13.81 11.59 -2.10
CA ARG A 79 13.59 12.16 -0.78
C ARG A 79 12.10 12.21 -0.44
N LEU A 80 11.78 12.11 0.84
CA LEU A 80 10.42 12.18 1.36
C LEU A 80 10.28 13.40 2.28
N LEU A 81 9.49 14.39 1.87
CA LEU A 81 9.06 15.48 2.72
C LEU A 81 7.82 15.02 3.48
N LEU A 82 7.94 14.87 4.81
CA LEU A 82 6.84 14.53 5.69
C LEU A 82 6.48 15.73 6.58
N SER A 83 5.24 16.19 6.49
CA SER A 83 4.74 17.36 7.21
C SER A 83 3.33 17.19 7.78
N ALA A 84 2.99 17.99 8.77
CA ALA A 84 1.63 18.16 9.30
C ALA A 84 1.51 19.48 10.08
N GLN A 85 0.35 19.76 10.70
CA GLN A 85 0.09 21.01 11.42
C GLN A 85 0.40 20.89 12.91
N GLY A 86 1.08 21.88 13.47
CA GLY A 86 1.29 22.00 14.92
C GLY A 86 2.54 22.78 15.31
N SER A 87 3.01 22.51 16.52
CA SER A 87 4.26 23.04 17.07
C SER A 87 5.51 22.49 16.37
N SER A 88 6.67 23.10 16.61
CA SER A 88 7.94 22.66 16.02
C SER A 88 8.22 21.18 16.31
N LEU A 89 8.90 20.48 15.39
CA LEU A 89 9.43 19.13 15.64
C LEU A 89 10.43 19.10 16.82
N LYS A 90 10.97 20.25 17.22
CA LYS A 90 11.87 20.39 18.36
C LYS A 90 11.13 20.49 19.70
N ASP A 91 9.83 20.80 19.67
CA ASP A 91 9.01 20.97 20.86
C ASP A 91 8.33 19.65 21.29
N PRO A 92 7.96 19.51 22.57
CA PRO A 92 7.18 18.35 23.04
C PRO A 92 5.87 18.15 22.27
N LYS A 93 5.37 16.91 22.25
CA LYS A 93 4.05 16.58 21.66
C LYS A 93 2.94 17.25 22.46
N LEU A 94 1.99 17.89 21.77
CA LEU A 94 0.83 18.54 22.38
C LEU A 94 -0.47 17.86 21.90
N PRO A 95 -1.49 17.70 22.77
CA PRO A 95 -2.78 17.19 22.34
C PRO A 95 -3.42 18.05 21.24
N GLY A 96 -4.11 17.40 20.31
CA GLY A 96 -4.80 18.03 19.19
C GLY A 96 -3.90 18.46 18.03
N GLU A 97 -2.61 18.06 18.00
CA GLU A 97 -1.70 18.39 16.91
C GLU A 97 -1.37 17.17 16.04
N THR A 98 -1.70 17.25 14.75
CA THR A 98 -1.42 16.20 13.76
C THR A 98 0.08 16.01 13.53
N ILE A 99 0.89 17.05 13.81
CA ILE A 99 2.36 16.95 13.81
C ILE A 99 2.93 15.88 14.73
N ASN A 100 2.20 15.42 15.75
CA ASN A 100 2.67 14.34 16.61
C ASN A 100 2.96 13.05 15.83
N TYR A 101 2.21 12.78 14.76
CA TYR A 101 2.47 11.67 13.85
C TYR A 101 3.85 11.82 13.17
N VAL A 102 4.16 13.03 12.70
CA VAL A 102 5.45 13.35 12.08
C VAL A 102 6.59 13.36 13.10
N LYS A 103 6.35 13.83 14.33
CA LYS A 103 7.32 13.79 15.44
C LYS A 103 7.74 12.34 15.75
N ASN A 104 6.80 11.38 15.75
CA ASN A 104 7.11 9.96 15.92
C ASN A 104 8.04 9.45 14.80
N ALA A 105 7.73 9.77 13.54
CA ALA A 105 8.57 9.39 12.40
C ALA A 105 9.96 10.05 12.48
N TYR A 106 10.02 11.35 12.76
CA TYR A 106 11.26 12.11 12.92
C TYR A 106 12.16 11.55 14.03
N GLU A 107 11.59 11.23 15.20
CA GLU A 107 12.32 10.61 16.31
C GLU A 107 12.97 9.28 15.89
N LEU A 108 12.28 8.48 15.08
CA LEU A 108 12.81 7.24 14.53
C LEU A 108 13.91 7.50 13.50
N SER A 109 13.69 8.40 12.55
CA SER A 109 14.69 8.77 11.53
C SER A 109 15.98 9.31 12.15
N CYS A 110 15.87 10.08 13.24
CA CYS A 110 17.01 10.55 14.01
C CYS A 110 17.79 9.39 14.67
N LYS A 111 17.14 8.29 15.04
CA LYS A 111 17.83 7.11 15.60
C LYS A 111 18.51 6.27 14.52
N LEU A 112 17.94 6.23 13.32
CA LEU A 112 18.43 5.40 12.21
C LEU A 112 19.50 6.09 11.36
N SER A 113 19.52 7.43 11.32
CA SER A 113 20.50 8.21 10.55
C SER A 113 21.84 8.33 11.27
N SER A 114 22.93 8.25 10.50
CA SER A 114 24.31 8.39 11.03
C SER A 114 24.61 9.79 11.60
N GLY A 115 23.92 10.82 11.11
CA GLY A 115 24.03 12.20 11.59
C GLY A 115 23.06 12.57 12.72
N GLY A 116 22.21 11.65 13.17
CA GLY A 116 21.22 11.92 14.20
C GLY A 116 20.31 13.11 13.87
N LYS A 117 19.98 13.92 14.88
CA LYS A 117 19.18 15.13 14.72
C LYS A 117 19.84 16.20 13.85
N ASP A 118 21.17 16.26 13.82
CA ASP A 118 21.91 17.26 13.05
C ASP A 118 21.93 16.92 11.55
N GLY A 119 21.69 15.65 11.19
CA GLY A 119 21.58 15.18 9.81
C GLY A 119 20.19 15.33 9.18
N LEU A 120 19.17 15.73 9.96
CA LEU A 120 17.78 15.85 9.50
C LEU A 120 17.21 17.24 9.83
N PRO A 121 17.44 18.24 8.97
CA PRO A 121 16.99 19.60 9.23
C PRO A 121 15.45 19.68 9.28
N VAL A 122 14.96 20.42 10.28
CA VAL A 122 13.53 20.69 10.48
C VAL A 122 13.07 21.83 9.57
N LEU A 123 12.02 21.58 8.81
CA LEU A 123 11.29 22.58 8.05
C LEU A 123 10.22 23.21 8.94
N ASP A 124 10.60 24.30 9.61
CA ASP A 124 9.81 24.87 10.70
C ASP A 124 8.82 25.97 10.24
N SER A 125 8.29 25.87 9.01
CA SER A 125 7.17 26.69 8.49
C SER A 125 6.67 26.22 7.14
N LEU A 126 5.43 26.58 6.80
CA LEU A 126 4.91 26.44 5.45
C LEU A 126 5.86 27.10 4.43
N ASN A 127 6.41 28.27 4.75
CA ASN A 127 7.38 28.95 3.87
C ASN A 127 8.67 28.15 3.70
N ARG A 128 9.18 27.50 4.74
CA ARG A 128 10.34 26.59 4.63
C ARG A 128 10.02 25.34 3.81
N ILE A 129 8.81 24.80 3.95
CA ILE A 129 8.32 23.68 3.15
C ILE A 129 8.21 24.10 1.67
N ARG A 130 7.62 25.26 1.37
CA ARG A 130 7.55 25.81 0.01
C ARG A 130 8.93 26.06 -0.59
N ALA A 131 9.88 26.58 0.19
CA ALA A 131 11.26 26.78 -0.26
C ALA A 131 11.94 25.44 -0.62
N GLU A 132 11.68 24.38 0.15
CA GLU A 132 12.14 23.01 -0.19
C GLU A 132 11.55 22.50 -1.51
N LEU A 133 10.35 22.96 -1.88
CA LEU A 133 9.71 22.68 -3.17
C LEU A 133 10.14 23.63 -4.29
N GLY A 134 11.06 24.57 -4.03
CA GLY A 134 11.55 25.54 -5.01
C GLY A 134 10.71 26.83 -5.12
N ILE A 135 9.75 27.05 -4.21
CA ILE A 135 8.93 28.27 -4.15
C ILE A 135 9.52 29.20 -3.08
N TRP A 136 10.14 30.28 -3.51
CA TRP A 136 10.75 31.27 -2.63
C TRP A 136 9.77 32.39 -2.34
N ASP A 137 9.30 32.43 -1.09
CA ASP A 137 8.44 33.50 -0.60
C ASP A 137 9.27 34.45 0.29
N SER A 138 9.36 35.72 -0.09
CA SER A 138 10.04 36.76 0.70
C SER A 138 9.18 37.31 1.83
N GLY A 139 7.94 36.83 2.00
CA GLY A 139 7.02 37.22 3.05
C GLY A 139 7.60 36.95 4.44
N ASP A 140 7.33 37.88 5.37
CA ASP A 140 7.79 37.78 6.76
C ASP A 140 7.47 36.41 7.35
N VAL A 141 8.51 35.73 7.84
CA VAL A 141 8.36 34.52 8.64
C VAL A 141 7.70 34.93 9.96
N GLN A 142 6.38 35.00 9.98
CA GLN A 142 5.66 35.18 11.22
C GLN A 142 5.99 33.97 12.09
N ASN A 143 6.54 34.22 13.27
CA ASN A 143 6.86 33.19 14.24
C ASN A 143 5.56 32.67 14.88
N MET A 144 4.79 31.91 14.09
CA MET A 144 3.52 31.34 14.50
C MET A 144 3.76 30.17 15.46
N LYS A 145 2.96 30.11 16.53
CA LYS A 145 3.00 28.99 17.49
C LYS A 145 2.58 27.65 16.87
N LYS A 146 1.73 27.69 15.85
CA LYS A 146 1.26 26.55 15.07
C LYS A 146 1.30 26.92 13.61
N ASP A 147 1.83 26.03 12.77
CA ASP A 147 1.84 26.15 11.32
C ASP A 147 2.26 24.79 10.72
N LEU A 148 2.36 24.67 9.40
CA LEU A 148 2.82 23.45 8.76
C LEU A 148 4.30 23.24 9.07
N ARG A 149 4.64 22.06 9.57
CA ARG A 149 5.98 21.70 10.05
C ARG A 149 6.35 20.32 9.51
N GLY A 150 7.63 20.08 9.28
CA GLY A 150 8.08 18.81 8.75
C GLY A 150 9.59 18.63 8.73
N TYR A 151 10.02 17.54 8.09
CA TYR A 151 11.42 17.26 7.79
C TYR A 151 11.50 16.49 6.47
N VAL A 152 12.72 16.36 5.95
CA VAL A 152 12.99 15.55 4.74
C VAL A 152 13.80 14.32 5.13
N SER A 153 13.26 13.14 4.81
CA SER A 153 14.01 11.88 4.86
C SER A 153 14.69 11.60 3.52
N GLN A 154 15.90 11.05 3.59
CA GLN A 154 16.67 10.60 2.44
C GLN A 154 16.46 9.10 2.15
N ASP A 155 15.82 8.35 3.06
CA ASP A 155 15.67 6.90 2.97
C ASP A 155 14.30 6.50 2.44
N ALA A 156 14.01 6.96 1.21
CA ALA A 156 12.73 6.75 0.56
C ALA A 156 12.86 6.71 -0.96
N GLY A 157 11.77 6.29 -1.60
CA GLY A 157 11.59 6.40 -3.04
C GLY A 157 10.21 5.92 -3.44
N TRP A 158 10.04 5.68 -4.73
CA TRP A 158 8.82 5.08 -5.23
C TRP A 158 9.14 3.99 -6.24
N ALA A 159 8.29 2.98 -6.28
CA ALA A 159 8.39 1.89 -7.25
C ALA A 159 7.23 1.95 -8.24
N ASP A 160 7.51 1.76 -9.51
CA ASP A 160 6.51 1.49 -10.55
C ASP A 160 5.92 0.10 -10.28
N SER A 161 4.72 0.09 -9.71
CA SER A 161 4.16 -1.14 -9.15
C SER A 161 3.63 -2.07 -10.23
N SER A 162 3.07 -1.51 -11.32
CA SER A 162 2.69 -2.26 -12.51
C SER A 162 3.89 -2.95 -13.16
N ALA A 163 4.96 -2.22 -13.44
CA ALA A 163 6.17 -2.77 -14.06
C ALA A 163 6.88 -3.80 -13.16
N ALA A 164 6.84 -3.61 -11.84
CA ALA A 164 7.38 -4.59 -10.89
C ALA A 164 6.58 -5.90 -10.87
N MET A 165 5.24 -5.83 -10.93
CA MET A 165 4.39 -7.02 -11.01
C MET A 165 4.56 -7.78 -12.33
N GLU A 166 4.66 -7.06 -13.45
CA GLU A 166 4.90 -7.64 -14.78
C GLU A 166 6.25 -8.34 -14.86
N TRP A 167 7.30 -7.69 -14.32
CA TRP A 167 8.62 -8.30 -14.22
C TRP A 167 8.62 -9.55 -13.32
N LEU A 168 7.97 -9.48 -12.15
CA LEU A 168 7.86 -10.62 -11.23
C LEU A 168 7.12 -11.78 -11.89
N ARG A 169 6.04 -11.50 -12.62
CA ARG A 169 5.27 -12.50 -13.38
C ARG A 169 6.15 -13.21 -14.41
N GLN A 170 6.94 -12.48 -15.19
CA GLN A 170 7.89 -13.09 -16.14
C GLN A 170 8.95 -13.94 -15.44
N ARG A 171 9.44 -13.51 -14.27
CA ARG A 171 10.37 -14.32 -13.46
C ARG A 171 9.73 -15.60 -12.92
N LEU A 172 8.44 -15.56 -12.60
CA LEU A 172 7.68 -16.75 -12.19
C LEU A 172 7.55 -17.72 -13.37
N LEU A 173 7.17 -17.25 -14.56
CA LEU A 173 7.06 -18.08 -15.75
C LEU A 173 8.39 -18.73 -16.14
N ALA A 174 9.50 -17.97 -16.05
CA ALA A 174 10.84 -18.46 -16.34
C ALA A 174 11.29 -19.62 -15.42
N THR A 175 10.64 -19.83 -14.27
CA THR A 175 10.94 -21.00 -13.43
C THR A 175 10.48 -22.32 -14.06
N GLY A 176 9.48 -22.27 -14.95
CA GLY A 176 8.80 -23.47 -15.45
C GLY A 176 8.13 -24.32 -14.37
N ARG A 177 8.02 -23.81 -13.12
CA ARG A 177 7.49 -24.58 -11.98
C ARG A 177 6.04 -24.34 -11.63
N VAL A 178 5.50 -23.16 -11.94
CA VAL A 178 4.15 -22.76 -11.53
C VAL A 178 3.19 -22.85 -12.70
N HIS A 179 2.11 -23.62 -12.55
CA HIS A 179 1.03 -23.68 -13.53
C HIS A 179 0.09 -22.49 -13.33
N THR A 180 0.01 -21.62 -14.32
CA THR A 180 -0.89 -20.46 -14.27
C THR A 180 -2.26 -20.82 -14.81
N ARG A 181 -3.31 -20.28 -14.20
CA ARG A 181 -4.70 -20.42 -14.63
C ARG A 181 -5.38 -19.06 -14.58
N THR A 182 -6.16 -18.76 -15.60
CA THR A 182 -7.04 -17.58 -15.61
C THR A 182 -8.46 -18.05 -15.39
N GLY A 183 -9.13 -17.46 -14.40
CA GLY A 183 -10.50 -17.77 -14.05
C GLY A 183 -10.87 -17.17 -12.70
N ASN A 184 -12.12 -16.75 -12.57
CA ASN A 184 -12.61 -16.17 -11.34
C ASN A 184 -12.99 -17.30 -10.36
N VAL A 185 -12.38 -17.28 -9.16
CA VAL A 185 -12.72 -18.23 -8.10
C VAL A 185 -14.07 -17.84 -7.50
N GLU A 186 -15.04 -18.75 -7.56
CA GLU A 186 -16.37 -18.55 -7.01
C GLU A 186 -16.45 -18.97 -5.54
N SER A 187 -15.86 -20.13 -5.19
CA SER A 187 -15.97 -20.71 -3.85
C SER A 187 -14.81 -21.66 -3.49
N LEU A 188 -14.61 -21.88 -2.19
CA LEU A 188 -13.78 -22.96 -1.67
C LEU A 188 -14.51 -24.31 -1.78
N ILE A 189 -13.77 -25.39 -2.03
CA ILE A 189 -14.30 -26.76 -2.05
C ILE A 189 -14.04 -27.38 -0.68
N TYR A 190 -15.10 -27.73 0.05
CA TYR A 190 -15.01 -28.42 1.33
C TYR A 190 -15.27 -29.92 1.14
N ILE A 191 -14.28 -30.77 1.46
CA ILE A 191 -14.36 -32.24 1.30
C ILE A 191 -15.23 -32.85 2.41
N GLU A 192 -15.11 -32.34 3.63
CA GLU A 192 -15.94 -32.71 4.78
C GLU A 192 -16.46 -31.45 5.47
N SER A 193 -17.77 -31.40 5.72
CA SER A 193 -18.41 -30.27 6.42
C SER A 193 -18.29 -30.47 7.93
N ALA A 194 -17.58 -29.54 8.59
CA ALA A 194 -17.48 -29.44 10.05
C ALA A 194 -18.85 -29.50 10.77
N ILE A 195 -19.90 -29.02 10.10
CA ILE A 195 -21.26 -28.93 10.65
C ILE A 195 -21.86 -30.32 10.88
N ALA A 196 -21.48 -31.33 10.10
CA ALA A 196 -22.04 -32.68 10.22
C ALA A 196 -21.36 -33.53 11.32
N THR A 197 -20.12 -33.22 11.69
CA THR A 197 -19.28 -34.12 12.51
C THR A 197 -18.61 -33.45 13.73
N GLY A 198 -18.64 -32.11 13.84
CA GLY A 198 -17.97 -31.37 14.90
C GLY A 198 -16.43 -31.34 14.79
N GLN A 199 -15.88 -31.76 13.64
CA GLN A 199 -14.46 -31.72 13.30
C GLN A 199 -14.11 -30.46 12.52
N ASP A 200 -12.83 -30.14 12.38
CA ASP A 200 -12.38 -29.04 11.53
C ASP A 200 -12.68 -29.36 10.06
N ALA A 201 -13.03 -28.34 9.27
CA ALA A 201 -13.35 -28.52 7.86
C ALA A 201 -12.08 -28.81 7.05
N ILE A 202 -12.19 -29.61 5.99
CA ILE A 202 -11.09 -29.86 5.05
C ILE A 202 -11.36 -29.10 3.76
N VAL A 203 -10.47 -28.18 3.40
CA VAL A 203 -10.52 -27.45 2.13
C VAL A 203 -9.68 -28.19 1.10
N GLY A 204 -10.34 -28.72 0.08
CA GLY A 204 -9.73 -29.53 -0.98
C GLY A 204 -9.28 -28.74 -2.20
N GLY A 205 -9.57 -27.44 -2.27
CA GLY A 205 -9.29 -26.61 -3.44
C GLY A 205 -10.32 -25.50 -3.64
N VAL A 206 -10.49 -25.10 -4.91
CA VAL A 206 -11.37 -24.01 -5.32
C VAL A 206 -12.22 -24.40 -6.53
N ARG A 207 -13.43 -23.85 -6.62
CA ARG A 207 -14.30 -23.91 -7.80
C ARG A 207 -14.31 -22.55 -8.50
N LEU A 208 -14.13 -22.57 -9.81
CA LEU A 208 -14.23 -21.39 -10.67
C LEU A 208 -15.68 -21.15 -11.10
N ASP A 209 -15.99 -19.92 -11.50
CA ASP A 209 -17.33 -19.52 -11.98
C ASP A 209 -17.80 -20.25 -13.26
N ASN A 210 -16.88 -20.82 -14.02
CA ASN A 210 -17.16 -21.69 -15.16
C ASN A 210 -17.44 -23.16 -14.76
N GLY A 211 -17.45 -23.48 -13.46
CA GLY A 211 -17.68 -24.81 -12.91
C GLY A 211 -16.43 -25.70 -12.81
N GLN A 212 -15.27 -25.26 -13.32
CA GLN A 212 -14.02 -26.00 -13.19
C GLN A 212 -13.56 -26.06 -11.73
N GLU A 213 -13.09 -27.23 -11.31
CA GLU A 213 -12.52 -27.43 -9.98
C GLU A 213 -10.99 -27.57 -10.06
N LEU A 214 -10.30 -26.87 -9.16
CA LEU A 214 -8.85 -26.97 -8.98
C LEU A 214 -8.59 -27.52 -7.58
N LEU A 215 -8.07 -28.74 -7.51
CA LEU A 215 -7.82 -29.43 -6.25
C LEU A 215 -6.35 -29.28 -5.80
N ALA A 216 -6.14 -29.21 -4.49
CA ALA A 216 -4.81 -29.11 -3.87
C ALA A 216 -4.82 -29.57 -2.40
N ASP A 217 -3.69 -30.08 -1.91
CA ASP A 217 -3.51 -30.44 -0.49
C ASP A 217 -3.44 -29.22 0.44
N LEU A 218 -3.13 -28.05 -0.12
CA LEU A 218 -3.10 -26.76 0.56
C LEU A 218 -3.65 -25.68 -0.38
N THR A 219 -4.68 -24.97 0.08
CA THR A 219 -5.21 -23.78 -0.61
C THR A 219 -4.71 -22.52 0.08
N ILE A 220 -4.07 -21.61 -0.67
CA ILE A 220 -3.61 -20.31 -0.16
C ILE A 220 -4.51 -19.21 -0.75
N VAL A 221 -5.25 -18.49 0.10
CA VAL A 221 -6.08 -17.35 -0.31
C VAL A 221 -5.29 -16.05 -0.13
N ALA A 222 -4.89 -15.45 -1.25
CA ALA A 222 -4.18 -14.18 -1.32
C ALA A 222 -4.92 -13.17 -2.24
N ALA A 223 -6.24 -13.11 -2.11
CA ALA A 223 -7.13 -12.43 -3.06
C ALA A 223 -7.47 -10.97 -2.70
N GLY A 224 -6.61 -10.30 -1.92
CA GLY A 224 -6.80 -8.90 -1.51
C GLY A 224 -8.22 -8.62 -0.97
N SER A 225 -8.89 -7.62 -1.54
CA SER A 225 -10.26 -7.17 -1.21
C SER A 225 -11.33 -8.25 -1.36
N HIS A 226 -11.08 -9.30 -2.13
CA HIS A 226 -12.01 -10.42 -2.30
C HIS A 226 -11.84 -11.51 -1.22
N THR A 227 -10.80 -11.43 -0.39
CA THR A 227 -10.53 -12.44 0.67
C THR A 227 -11.71 -12.60 1.64
N PRO A 228 -12.30 -11.52 2.20
CA PRO A 228 -13.47 -11.67 3.08
C PRO A 228 -14.65 -12.36 2.40
N ARG A 229 -14.89 -12.09 1.11
CA ARG A 229 -15.96 -12.71 0.32
C ARG A 229 -15.72 -14.20 0.13
N LEU A 230 -14.51 -14.59 -0.29
CA LEU A 230 -14.16 -15.98 -0.54
C LEU A 230 -14.22 -16.85 0.73
N LEU A 231 -13.91 -16.25 1.88
CA LEU A 231 -13.97 -16.92 3.17
C LEU A 231 -15.36 -16.83 3.84
N GLY A 232 -16.27 -16.00 3.32
CA GLY A 232 -17.56 -15.74 3.96
C GLY A 232 -17.47 -14.94 5.27
N MET A 233 -16.38 -14.20 5.49
CA MET A 233 -16.05 -13.52 6.76
C MET A 233 -16.04 -11.99 6.61
N ASP A 234 -17.20 -11.35 6.71
CA ASP A 234 -17.38 -9.90 6.51
C ASP A 234 -16.77 -8.99 7.59
N LYS A 235 -16.30 -9.59 8.70
CA LYS A 235 -15.58 -8.89 9.78
C LYS A 235 -14.06 -9.13 9.74
N LEU A 236 -13.56 -9.93 8.80
CA LEU A 236 -12.14 -10.25 8.69
C LEU A 236 -11.33 -9.00 8.33
N CYS A 237 -11.80 -8.24 7.35
CA CYS A 237 -11.19 -7.00 6.91
C CYS A 237 -12.27 -5.94 6.65
N ASP A 238 -11.90 -4.67 6.83
CA ASP A 238 -12.67 -3.54 6.32
C ASP A 238 -12.26 -3.25 4.87
N VAL A 239 -13.18 -3.47 3.93
CA VAL A 239 -12.94 -3.29 2.50
C VAL A 239 -13.68 -2.05 2.02
N TYR A 240 -12.95 -1.14 1.37
CA TYR A 240 -13.46 0.09 0.79
C TYR A 240 -12.50 0.59 -0.27
N SER A 241 -12.97 1.52 -1.09
CA SER A 241 -12.14 2.15 -2.12
C SER A 241 -11.85 3.61 -1.81
N GLU A 242 -10.75 4.11 -2.38
CA GLU A 242 -10.39 5.52 -2.39
C GLU A 242 -9.98 5.95 -3.79
N LEU A 243 -10.12 7.24 -4.09
CA LEU A 243 -9.75 7.80 -5.39
C LEU A 243 -8.28 8.22 -5.40
N VAL A 244 -7.62 8.06 -6.55
CA VAL A 244 -6.26 8.53 -6.83
C VAL A 244 -6.34 9.42 -8.07
N ALA A 245 -5.74 10.60 -8.03
CA ALA A 245 -5.81 11.57 -9.13
C ALA A 245 -4.42 11.82 -9.74
N TYR A 246 -4.40 12.12 -11.03
CA TYR A 246 -3.18 12.33 -11.80
C TYR A 246 -3.26 13.65 -12.55
N ILE A 247 -2.17 14.40 -12.60
CA ILE A 247 -2.00 15.61 -13.41
C ILE A 247 -0.86 15.34 -14.38
N GLN A 248 -1.12 15.42 -15.67
CA GLN A 248 -0.08 15.31 -16.69
C GLN A 248 0.85 16.52 -16.60
N LEU A 249 2.15 16.24 -16.53
CA LEU A 249 3.22 17.22 -16.62
C LEU A 249 3.79 17.25 -18.03
N SER A 250 4.30 18.40 -18.46
CA SER A 250 5.09 18.52 -19.68
C SER A 250 6.48 17.88 -19.53
N PRO A 251 7.17 17.54 -20.63
CA PRO A 251 8.56 17.09 -20.57
C PRO A 251 9.50 18.07 -19.85
N GLU A 252 9.29 19.38 -20.05
CA GLU A 252 10.07 20.46 -19.43
C GLU A 252 9.80 20.53 -17.92
N GLU A 253 8.54 20.43 -17.50
CA GLU A 253 8.16 20.36 -16.08
C GLU A 253 8.77 19.13 -15.42
N CYS A 254 8.70 17.96 -16.07
CA CYS A 254 9.32 16.74 -15.57
C CYS A 254 10.84 16.91 -15.40
N LEU A 255 11.51 17.54 -16.36
CA LEU A 255 12.94 17.80 -16.29
C LEU A 255 13.26 18.76 -15.14
N HIS A 256 12.50 19.84 -15.00
CA HIS A 256 12.68 20.83 -13.95
C HIS A 256 12.51 20.22 -12.54
N LEU A 257 11.44 19.46 -12.30
CA LEU A 257 11.21 18.79 -11.01
C LEU A 257 12.32 17.77 -10.70
N ARG A 258 12.83 17.05 -11.71
CA ARG A 258 13.99 16.16 -11.50
C ARG A 258 15.27 16.91 -11.15
N GLN A 259 15.50 18.09 -11.74
CA GLN A 259 16.65 18.94 -11.43
C GLN A 259 16.58 19.55 -10.04
N LEU A 260 15.37 19.85 -9.54
CA LEU A 260 15.14 20.28 -8.17
C LEU A 260 15.26 19.16 -7.13
N ASP A 261 15.48 17.91 -7.58
CA ASP A 261 15.37 16.72 -6.73
C ASP A 261 14.06 16.73 -5.91
N PHE A 262 12.94 16.97 -6.63
CA PHE A 262 11.62 17.17 -6.05
C PHE A 262 11.21 15.96 -5.20
N PRO A 263 10.84 16.17 -3.92
CA PRO A 263 10.58 15.07 -3.01
C PRO A 263 9.20 14.44 -3.27
N ILE A 264 9.03 13.20 -2.80
CA ILE A 264 7.70 12.69 -2.46
C ILE A 264 7.17 13.56 -1.31
N ILE A 265 5.94 14.02 -1.42
CA ILE A 265 5.35 14.94 -0.44
C ILE A 265 4.27 14.20 0.32
N VAL A 266 4.29 14.28 1.64
CA VAL A 266 3.25 13.74 2.52
C VAL A 266 2.83 14.82 3.49
N ASN A 267 1.57 15.27 3.40
CA ASN A 267 0.96 16.15 4.38
C ASN A 267 -0.08 15.36 5.18
N ALA A 268 0.32 14.90 6.37
CA ALA A 268 -0.52 14.06 7.23
C ALA A 268 -1.70 14.84 7.83
N ASP A 269 -1.61 16.17 7.94
CA ASP A 269 -2.75 16.99 8.38
C ASP A 269 -3.91 16.95 7.38
N ARG A 270 -3.58 17.06 6.09
CA ARG A 270 -4.54 16.91 4.99
C ARG A 270 -4.85 15.46 4.67
N CYS A 271 -4.07 14.51 5.19
CA CYS A 271 -4.10 13.10 4.79
C CYS A 271 -3.90 12.91 3.27
N VAL A 272 -3.06 13.74 2.63
CA VAL A 272 -2.77 13.70 1.19
C VAL A 272 -1.27 13.54 0.97
N PHE A 273 -0.90 12.77 -0.05
CA PHE A 273 0.47 12.65 -0.52
C PHE A 273 0.56 12.84 -2.03
N ALA A 274 1.74 13.25 -2.51
CA ALA A 274 2.04 13.41 -3.92
C ALA A 274 3.35 12.73 -4.31
N ILE A 275 3.37 12.14 -5.52
CA ILE A 275 4.56 11.58 -6.16
C ILE A 275 4.70 12.24 -7.52
N ALA A 276 5.83 12.88 -7.79
CA ALA A 276 6.08 13.53 -9.07
C ALA A 276 7.58 13.67 -9.36
N PRO A 277 7.96 13.75 -10.65
CA PRO A 277 7.25 13.15 -11.77
C PRO A 277 7.42 11.62 -11.73
N ASP A 278 6.37 10.86 -12.02
CA ASP A 278 6.52 9.43 -12.28
C ASP A 278 7.14 9.15 -13.68
N ARG A 279 7.18 7.88 -14.10
CA ARG A 279 7.78 7.50 -15.40
C ARG A 279 6.96 7.95 -16.60
N GLU A 280 5.65 8.07 -16.44
CA GLU A 280 4.71 8.49 -17.47
C GLU A 280 4.55 10.03 -17.51
N GLY A 281 5.22 10.73 -16.59
CA GLY A 281 5.18 12.19 -16.51
C GLY A 281 3.95 12.70 -15.77
N PHE A 282 3.37 11.92 -14.86
CA PHE A 282 2.32 12.39 -13.99
C PHE A 282 2.87 12.92 -12.66
N LEU A 283 2.19 13.94 -12.13
CA LEU A 283 2.07 14.15 -10.70
C LEU A 283 0.86 13.34 -10.22
N LYS A 284 1.10 12.39 -9.32
CA LYS A 284 0.05 11.58 -8.70
C LYS A 284 -0.29 12.09 -7.31
N LEU A 285 -1.57 12.15 -6.99
CA LEU A 285 -2.13 12.48 -5.68
C LEU A 285 -2.90 11.30 -5.10
N GLY A 286 -2.56 10.90 -3.89
CA GLY A 286 -3.25 9.88 -3.13
C GLY A 286 -3.65 10.37 -1.75
N LYS A 287 -4.67 9.73 -1.19
CA LYS A 287 -5.19 10.00 0.16
C LYS A 287 -4.75 8.87 1.09
N PHE A 288 -4.53 9.22 2.36
CA PHE A 288 -4.33 8.22 3.40
C PHE A 288 -5.58 7.34 3.46
N SER A 289 -5.38 6.07 3.78
CA SER A 289 -6.50 5.18 4.10
C SER A 289 -7.22 5.68 5.36
N HIS A 290 -8.39 5.10 5.64
CA HIS A 290 -9.08 5.34 6.90
C HIS A 290 -8.22 4.95 8.10
N SER A 291 -7.50 3.81 8.04
CA SER A 291 -6.58 3.42 9.11
C SER A 291 -5.45 4.43 9.29
N GLY A 292 -4.89 4.97 8.19
CA GLY A 292 -3.88 6.01 8.25
C GLY A 292 -4.39 7.31 8.89
N LEU A 293 -5.62 7.72 8.60
CA LEU A 293 -6.28 8.83 9.29
C LEU A 293 -6.42 8.55 10.80
N VAL A 294 -6.86 7.34 11.17
CA VAL A 294 -7.00 6.91 12.56
C VAL A 294 -5.66 7.04 13.29
N ASP A 295 -4.55 6.59 12.69
CA ASP A 295 -3.20 6.71 13.28
C ASP A 295 -2.79 8.16 13.52
N VAL A 296 -3.03 9.05 12.53
CA VAL A 296 -2.73 10.48 12.65
C VAL A 296 -3.54 11.10 13.79
N CYS A 297 -4.85 10.82 13.86
CA CYS A 297 -5.72 11.31 14.91
C CYS A 297 -5.34 10.75 16.29
N GLN A 298 -5.01 9.47 16.40
CA GLN A 298 -4.56 8.85 17.65
C GLN A 298 -3.26 9.49 18.16
N CYS A 299 -2.30 9.78 17.28
CA CYS A 299 -1.08 10.51 17.65
C CYS A 299 -1.40 11.93 18.18
N ALA A 300 -2.48 12.55 17.70
CA ALA A 300 -2.99 13.82 18.20
C ALA A 300 -3.87 13.68 19.47
N GLY A 301 -4.12 12.47 19.98
CA GLY A 301 -5.04 12.24 21.11
C GLY A 301 -6.52 12.46 20.75
N ILE A 302 -6.87 12.31 19.47
CA ILE A 302 -8.22 12.46 18.93
C ILE A 302 -8.79 11.06 18.65
N THR A 303 -9.94 10.75 19.27
CA THR A 303 -10.64 9.48 19.02
C THR A 303 -11.44 9.57 17.72
N VAL A 304 -11.19 8.63 16.82
CA VAL A 304 -11.98 8.46 15.59
C VAL A 304 -12.95 7.30 15.79
N GLY A 305 -14.23 7.50 15.47
CA GLY A 305 -15.23 6.44 15.52
C GLY A 305 -15.02 5.40 14.42
N LEU A 306 -15.77 4.30 14.46
CA LEU A 306 -15.77 3.32 13.39
C LEU A 306 -16.14 3.97 12.05
N ARG A 307 -15.50 3.55 10.96
CA ARG A 307 -15.83 4.00 9.61
C ARG A 307 -17.32 3.78 9.34
N GLN A 308 -18.02 4.85 8.99
CA GLN A 308 -19.41 4.75 8.59
C GLN A 308 -19.50 4.06 7.23
N ARG A 309 -20.32 3.02 7.13
CA ARG A 309 -20.53 2.25 5.90
C ARG A 309 -21.92 2.55 5.35
N ARG A 310 -22.02 2.83 4.05
CA ARG A 310 -23.31 3.02 3.36
C ARG A 310 -24.10 1.72 3.20
N ARG A 311 -23.41 0.59 3.04
CA ARG A 311 -23.97 -0.76 2.89
C ARG A 311 -23.19 -1.74 3.77
N ALA A 312 -23.85 -2.79 4.28
CA ALA A 312 -23.13 -3.86 4.98
C ALA A 312 -22.17 -4.57 4.01
N PRO A 313 -21.02 -5.11 4.44
CA PRO A 313 -20.04 -5.68 3.50
C PRO A 313 -20.61 -6.81 2.64
N ARG A 314 -21.43 -7.70 3.22
CA ARG A 314 -22.04 -8.82 2.50
C ARG A 314 -23.00 -8.38 1.38
N GLU A 315 -23.68 -7.24 1.55
CA GLU A 315 -24.59 -6.69 0.53
C GLU A 315 -23.84 -6.18 -0.69
N GLN A 316 -22.54 -5.89 -0.56
CA GLN A 316 -21.70 -5.39 -1.65
C GLN A 316 -21.08 -6.53 -2.46
N TRP A 317 -21.06 -7.77 -1.95
CA TRP A 317 -20.37 -8.88 -2.62
C TRP A 317 -21.02 -9.36 -3.90
N SER A 318 -22.30 -9.06 -4.12
CA SER A 318 -23.01 -9.32 -5.38
C SER A 318 -22.70 -8.27 -6.46
N ASP A 319 -22.12 -7.14 -6.08
CA ASP A 319 -21.69 -6.09 -7.00
C ASP A 319 -20.41 -6.54 -7.71
N ILE A 320 -20.43 -6.58 -9.04
CA ILE A 320 -19.28 -7.01 -9.85
C ILE A 320 -18.12 -6.00 -9.79
N GLU A 321 -18.41 -4.74 -9.44
CA GLU A 321 -17.38 -3.70 -9.28
C GLU A 321 -16.75 -3.70 -7.87
N PHE A 322 -17.33 -4.42 -6.91
CA PHE A 322 -16.77 -4.50 -5.56
C PHE A 322 -15.41 -5.18 -5.58
N GLY A 323 -14.41 -4.52 -4.99
CA GLY A 323 -13.03 -5.00 -4.97
C GLY A 323 -12.26 -4.78 -6.27
N TRP A 324 -12.92 -4.33 -7.35
CA TRP A 324 -12.31 -4.06 -8.65
C TRP A 324 -11.90 -2.58 -8.77
N GLY A 325 -10.60 -2.32 -8.86
CA GLY A 325 -10.04 -0.99 -9.11
C GLY A 325 -10.02 -0.61 -10.59
N GLY A 326 -9.39 0.52 -10.91
CA GLY A 326 -9.21 0.93 -12.30
C GLY A 326 -9.39 2.43 -12.51
N GLU A 327 -9.32 2.85 -13.77
CA GLU A 327 -9.72 4.20 -14.17
C GLU A 327 -11.25 4.34 -14.11
N ILE A 328 -11.74 5.51 -13.69
CA ILE A 328 -13.19 5.78 -13.56
C ILE A 328 -13.60 7.01 -14.36
N ASP A 329 -14.85 7.07 -14.79
CA ASP A 329 -15.43 8.24 -15.47
C ASP A 329 -15.91 9.25 -14.41
N PRO A 330 -15.23 10.41 -14.25
CA PRO A 330 -15.57 11.38 -13.20
C PRO A 330 -17.00 11.92 -13.28
N SER A 331 -17.62 11.85 -14.47
CA SER A 331 -18.98 12.33 -14.70
C SER A 331 -20.07 11.36 -14.23
N LYS A 332 -19.72 10.10 -13.94
CA LYS A 332 -20.66 9.03 -13.59
C LYS A 332 -20.35 8.35 -12.26
N ASP A 333 -19.06 8.24 -11.92
CA ASP A 333 -18.58 7.28 -10.94
C ASP A 333 -18.07 7.93 -9.64
N ILE A 334 -18.30 9.24 -9.47
CA ILE A 334 -17.85 10.01 -8.31
C ILE A 334 -19.05 10.43 -7.46
N ASP A 335 -19.11 9.88 -6.26
CA ASP A 335 -20.07 10.25 -5.23
C ASP A 335 -19.55 11.42 -4.36
N GLU A 336 -20.34 11.83 -3.37
CA GLU A 336 -19.99 12.92 -2.45
C GLU A 336 -18.63 12.71 -1.74
N GLN A 337 -18.30 11.47 -1.35
CA GLN A 337 -17.01 11.17 -0.72
C GLN A 337 -15.87 11.34 -1.73
N GLY A 338 -16.06 10.87 -2.96
CA GLY A 338 -15.12 11.09 -4.05
C GLY A 338 -14.90 12.58 -4.36
N GLN A 339 -15.98 13.38 -4.37
CA GLN A 339 -15.89 14.83 -4.55
C GLN A 339 -15.07 15.49 -3.44
N GLN A 340 -15.28 15.09 -2.18
CA GLN A 340 -14.49 15.58 -1.06
C GLN A 340 -13.00 15.19 -1.20
N THR A 341 -12.70 13.95 -1.58
CA THR A 341 -11.31 13.52 -1.81
C THR A 341 -10.62 14.34 -2.92
N LEU A 342 -11.32 14.65 -4.01
CA LEU A 342 -10.77 15.53 -5.05
C LEU A 342 -10.60 16.98 -4.57
N ALA A 343 -11.50 17.47 -3.72
CA ALA A 343 -11.38 18.80 -3.10
C ALA A 343 -10.17 18.87 -2.15
N ASP A 344 -9.91 17.80 -1.38
CA ASP A 344 -8.74 17.70 -0.50
C ASP A 344 -7.43 17.76 -1.31
N TYR A 345 -7.39 17.07 -2.46
CA TYR A 345 -6.26 17.16 -3.39
C TYR A 345 -6.03 18.58 -3.92
N ARG A 346 -7.11 19.31 -4.23
CA ARG A 346 -7.00 20.73 -4.63
C ARG A 346 -6.52 21.60 -3.49
N GLY A 347 -7.02 21.40 -2.26
CA GLY A 347 -6.57 22.12 -1.08
C GLY A 347 -5.08 21.88 -0.78
N PHE A 348 -4.62 20.64 -0.92
CA PHE A 348 -3.21 20.26 -0.78
C PHE A 348 -2.32 20.97 -1.80
N LEU A 349 -2.69 20.94 -3.09
CA LEU A 349 -1.95 21.63 -4.14
C LEU A 349 -1.95 23.15 -3.91
N ALA A 350 -3.10 23.74 -3.59
CA ALA A 350 -3.21 25.18 -3.35
C ALA A 350 -2.34 25.62 -2.17
N GLU A 351 -2.31 24.86 -1.07
CA GLU A 351 -1.49 25.16 0.10
C GLU A 351 0.00 25.07 -0.21
N LEU A 352 0.46 24.03 -0.91
CA LEU A 352 1.90 23.78 -1.07
C LEU A 352 2.51 24.42 -2.31
N PHE A 353 1.74 24.58 -3.39
CA PHE A 353 2.29 24.97 -4.70
C PHE A 353 1.98 26.43 -5.08
N SER A 354 1.11 27.11 -4.32
CA SER A 354 0.83 28.53 -4.56
C SER A 354 1.85 29.42 -3.85
N SER A 355 2.32 30.47 -4.53
CA SER A 355 3.10 31.56 -3.92
C SER A 355 2.16 32.57 -3.24
N SER A 356 2.59 33.18 -2.13
CA SER A 356 1.91 34.34 -1.54
C SER A 356 2.43 35.67 -2.10
N VAL A 357 3.52 35.65 -2.87
CA VAL A 357 4.22 36.82 -3.39
C VAL A 357 3.63 37.19 -4.75
N ILE A 358 2.75 38.18 -4.72
CA ILE A 358 2.25 38.99 -5.85
C ILE A 358 1.22 38.27 -6.76
N GLU A 359 0.02 38.85 -6.82
CA GLU A 359 -0.94 38.59 -7.90
C GLU A 359 -0.25 38.82 -9.26
N GLY A 360 0.07 37.76 -9.99
CA GLY A 360 0.50 37.84 -11.39
C GLY A 360 1.82 37.17 -11.77
N GLU A 361 2.66 36.70 -10.84
CA GLU A 361 3.80 35.82 -11.19
C GLU A 361 3.38 34.35 -11.13
N GLU A 362 3.10 33.77 -12.28
CA GLU A 362 2.83 32.34 -12.43
C GLU A 362 4.12 31.53 -12.20
N THR A 363 4.18 30.80 -11.09
CA THR A 363 5.21 29.77 -10.91
C THR A 363 4.79 28.48 -11.62
N PRO A 364 5.72 27.69 -12.18
CA PRO A 364 5.39 26.40 -12.80
C PRO A 364 4.56 25.47 -11.89
N LEU A 365 4.86 25.45 -10.59
CA LEU A 365 4.09 24.69 -9.60
C LEU A 365 2.68 25.26 -9.38
N GLY A 366 2.52 26.58 -9.40
CA GLY A 366 1.22 27.24 -9.31
C GLY A 366 0.30 26.87 -10.49
N ASP A 367 0.86 26.75 -11.70
CA ASP A 367 0.10 26.31 -12.88
C ASP A 367 -0.30 24.84 -12.79
N ILE A 368 0.61 23.98 -12.32
CA ILE A 368 0.32 22.57 -12.04
C ILE A 368 -0.81 22.46 -11.01
N ALA A 369 -0.82 23.29 -9.97
CA ALA A 369 -1.84 23.26 -8.92
C ALA A 369 -3.26 23.52 -9.43
N ARG A 370 -3.39 24.42 -10.42
CA ARG A 370 -4.67 24.80 -11.05
C ARG A 370 -5.08 23.85 -12.18
N ARG A 371 -4.18 23.01 -12.69
CA ARG A 371 -4.45 22.13 -13.82
C ARG A 371 -5.51 21.07 -13.47
N PRO A 372 -6.49 20.81 -14.36
CA PRO A 372 -7.45 19.73 -14.20
C PRO A 372 -6.77 18.38 -13.97
N PHE A 373 -7.44 17.47 -13.27
CA PHE A 373 -6.97 16.09 -13.14
C PHE A 373 -7.13 15.43 -14.51
N THR A 374 -6.03 14.93 -15.08
CA THR A 374 -6.01 14.25 -16.37
C THR A 374 -6.69 12.89 -16.28
N LYS A 375 -6.51 12.21 -15.15
CA LYS A 375 -7.02 10.86 -14.91
C LYS A 375 -7.37 10.69 -13.44
N ILE A 376 -8.42 9.92 -13.17
CA ILE A 376 -8.82 9.51 -11.82
C ILE A 376 -8.97 7.99 -11.82
N ARG A 377 -8.47 7.37 -10.76
CA ARG A 377 -8.56 5.93 -10.56
C ARG A 377 -9.15 5.59 -9.21
N ARG A 378 -9.82 4.45 -9.13
CA ARG A 378 -10.27 3.82 -7.89
C ARG A 378 -9.29 2.72 -7.49
N CYS A 379 -8.91 2.71 -6.22
CA CYS A 379 -8.09 1.65 -5.61
C CYS A 379 -8.79 1.13 -4.35
N TRP A 380 -8.69 -0.17 -4.09
CA TRP A 380 -9.34 -0.81 -2.94
C TRP A 380 -8.34 -1.11 -1.83
N TYR A 381 -8.75 -0.81 -0.60
CA TYR A 381 -8.08 -1.17 0.64
C TYR A 381 -8.71 -2.41 1.26
N THR A 382 -7.95 -3.10 2.11
CA THR A 382 -8.38 -4.31 2.83
C THR A 382 -7.75 -4.26 4.20
N ASP A 383 -8.28 -3.38 5.03
CA ASP A 383 -7.71 -3.04 6.33
C ASP A 383 -8.06 -4.10 7.36
N THR A 384 -7.10 -4.44 8.21
CA THR A 384 -7.35 -5.23 9.41
C THR A 384 -7.48 -4.30 10.62
N PRO A 385 -8.12 -4.73 11.72
CA PRO A 385 -8.31 -3.87 12.90
C PRO A 385 -7.01 -3.33 13.51
N ALA A 386 -5.92 -4.11 13.43
CA ALA A 386 -4.61 -3.73 13.95
C ALA A 386 -3.66 -3.18 12.87
N THR A 387 -4.13 -3.08 11.62
CA THR A 387 -3.30 -2.81 10.41
C THR A 387 -2.21 -3.84 10.14
N ASP A 388 -2.20 -4.95 10.89
CA ASP A 388 -1.34 -6.11 10.67
C ASP A 388 -1.84 -6.97 9.51
N PHE A 389 -0.93 -7.66 8.79
CA PHE A 389 -1.35 -8.62 7.78
C PHE A 389 -2.00 -9.86 8.42
N ILE A 390 -2.76 -10.62 7.63
CA ILE A 390 -3.26 -11.94 8.02
C ILE A 390 -2.49 -12.95 7.17
N ILE A 391 -1.47 -13.58 7.77
CA ILE A 391 -0.56 -14.54 7.15
C ILE A 391 -0.48 -15.74 8.08
N ASP A 392 -1.49 -16.59 8.02
CA ASP A 392 -1.63 -17.75 8.92
C ASP A 392 -2.61 -18.80 8.36
N TYR A 393 -2.60 -19.98 8.96
CA TYR A 393 -3.59 -21.01 8.70
C TYR A 393 -4.97 -20.61 9.24
N HIS A 394 -6.03 -20.94 8.50
CA HIS A 394 -7.39 -20.81 9.02
C HIS A 394 -7.61 -21.83 10.14
N PRO A 395 -8.00 -21.41 11.36
CA PRO A 395 -7.94 -22.27 12.55
C PRO A 395 -8.92 -23.44 12.53
N ALA A 396 -9.99 -23.37 11.73
CA ALA A 396 -10.99 -24.44 11.56
C ALA A 396 -10.83 -25.22 10.24
N SER A 397 -9.62 -25.27 9.67
CA SER A 397 -9.37 -25.87 8.35
C SER A 397 -8.52 -27.15 8.37
N ALA A 398 -8.25 -27.74 9.54
CA ALA A 398 -7.32 -28.87 9.69
C ALA A 398 -5.94 -28.63 9.01
N GLY A 399 -5.52 -27.36 8.90
CA GLY A 399 -4.28 -26.97 8.24
C GLY A 399 -4.31 -26.99 6.71
N THR A 400 -5.48 -27.13 6.07
CA THR A 400 -5.62 -27.21 4.59
C THR A 400 -5.92 -25.87 3.91
N LEU A 401 -6.25 -24.84 4.69
CA LEU A 401 -6.46 -23.47 4.20
C LEU A 401 -5.49 -22.51 4.88
N PHE A 402 -4.76 -21.75 4.07
CA PHE A 402 -3.87 -20.67 4.50
C PHE A 402 -4.37 -19.35 3.93
N VAL A 403 -4.26 -18.27 4.70
CA VAL A 403 -4.68 -16.93 4.29
C VAL A 403 -3.45 -16.03 4.29
N ALA A 404 -3.24 -15.29 3.21
CA ALA A 404 -2.17 -14.30 3.07
C ALA A 404 -2.77 -13.00 2.49
N SER A 405 -3.40 -12.20 3.34
CA SER A 405 -4.19 -11.03 2.96
C SER A 405 -4.14 -9.94 4.04
N GLY A 406 -5.09 -8.99 4.03
CA GLY A 406 -5.13 -7.91 5.01
C GLY A 406 -4.01 -6.88 4.82
N GLY A 407 -3.59 -6.66 3.56
CA GLY A 407 -2.47 -5.78 3.23
C GLY A 407 -2.63 -4.31 3.63
N SER A 408 -3.81 -3.93 4.14
CA SER A 408 -4.20 -2.58 4.52
C SER A 408 -3.81 -1.59 3.42
N ASP A 409 -3.06 -0.55 3.71
CA ASP A 409 -2.57 0.45 2.75
C ASP A 409 -1.06 0.39 2.49
N HIS A 410 -0.37 -0.63 3.01
CA HIS A 410 1.09 -0.58 3.18
C HIS A 410 1.86 -1.82 2.70
N ALA A 411 1.19 -2.84 2.16
CA ALA A 411 1.82 -4.10 1.79
C ALA A 411 2.79 -4.06 0.58
N PHE A 412 2.56 -3.20 -0.43
CA PHE A 412 3.27 -3.30 -1.71
C PHE A 412 4.80 -3.21 -1.58
N LYS A 413 5.30 -2.40 -0.65
CA LYS A 413 6.75 -2.23 -0.45
C LYS A 413 7.46 -3.52 -0.06
N PHE A 414 6.74 -4.48 0.51
CA PHE A 414 7.29 -5.77 0.92
C PHE A 414 7.28 -6.81 -0.20
N LEU A 415 6.81 -6.47 -1.42
CA LEU A 415 6.80 -7.37 -2.58
C LEU A 415 8.10 -8.18 -2.76
N PRO A 416 9.30 -7.61 -2.57
CA PRO A 416 10.55 -8.36 -2.74
C PRO A 416 10.81 -9.48 -1.73
N VAL A 417 10.19 -9.42 -0.54
CA VAL A 417 10.55 -10.26 0.62
C VAL A 417 9.35 -11.00 1.23
N ILE A 418 8.12 -10.50 1.05
CA ILE A 418 6.93 -11.03 1.74
C ILE A 418 6.63 -12.48 1.36
N GLY A 419 6.92 -12.89 0.12
CA GLY A 419 6.72 -14.26 -0.35
C GLY A 419 7.58 -15.28 0.40
N GLU A 420 8.80 -14.91 0.77
CA GLU A 420 9.69 -15.78 1.57
C GLU A 420 9.18 -15.89 3.01
N SER A 421 8.70 -14.79 3.61
CA SER A 421 8.06 -14.82 4.94
C SER A 421 6.80 -15.67 4.96
N ILE A 422 5.94 -15.57 3.94
CA ILE A 422 4.73 -16.41 3.80
C ILE A 422 5.13 -17.88 3.71
N ALA A 423 6.09 -18.23 2.86
CA ALA A 423 6.55 -19.61 2.70
C ALA A 423 7.15 -20.18 4.01
N GLY A 424 7.93 -19.37 4.73
CA GLY A 424 8.46 -19.72 6.04
C GLY A 424 7.37 -20.03 7.06
N ILE A 425 6.33 -19.18 7.16
CA ILE A 425 5.20 -19.39 8.08
C ILE A 425 4.38 -20.64 7.71
N VAL A 426 4.14 -20.86 6.41
CA VAL A 426 3.45 -22.08 5.91
C VAL A 426 4.20 -23.34 6.36
N LEU A 427 5.53 -23.35 6.22
CA LEU A 427 6.40 -24.48 6.58
C LEU A 427 6.47 -24.69 8.09
N GLN A 428 6.69 -23.63 8.87
CA GLN A 428 6.72 -23.73 10.34
C GLN A 428 5.37 -24.20 10.90
N GLY A 429 4.24 -23.78 10.30
CA GLY A 429 2.91 -24.28 10.67
C GLY A 429 2.71 -25.78 10.40
N ARG A 430 3.56 -26.39 9.56
CA ARG A 430 3.61 -27.84 9.32
C ARG A 430 4.72 -28.55 10.11
N GLY A 431 5.35 -27.85 11.06
CA GLY A 431 6.42 -28.40 11.90
C GLY A 431 7.77 -28.51 11.19
N VAL A 432 7.96 -27.85 10.05
CA VAL A 432 9.27 -27.78 9.36
C VAL A 432 10.07 -26.62 9.96
N PRO A 433 11.26 -26.86 10.54
CA PRO A 433 12.12 -25.80 11.05
C PRO A 433 12.55 -24.82 9.95
N CYS A 434 12.75 -23.56 10.30
CA CYS A 434 13.31 -22.57 9.39
C CYS A 434 14.79 -22.37 9.72
N ASP A 435 15.70 -22.86 8.87
CA ASP A 435 17.16 -22.76 9.09
C ASP A 435 17.74 -21.36 8.76
N SER A 436 16.91 -20.32 8.67
CA SER A 436 17.36 -18.98 8.25
C SER A 436 17.82 -18.12 9.43
N ASP A 437 18.89 -17.34 9.24
CA ASP A 437 19.39 -16.31 10.18
C ASP A 437 18.34 -15.22 10.55
N ASP A 438 17.16 -15.26 9.96
CA ASP A 438 16.04 -14.32 10.12
C ASP A 438 14.93 -14.81 11.08
N ASP A 439 15.14 -15.94 11.75
CA ASP A 439 14.11 -16.65 12.55
C ASP A 439 13.48 -15.76 13.65
N ASP A 440 14.27 -14.89 14.28
CA ASP A 440 13.77 -14.01 15.35
C ASP A 440 12.70 -13.02 14.86
N ASN A 441 12.94 -12.35 13.72
CA ASN A 441 11.97 -11.40 13.19
C ASN A 441 10.76 -12.11 12.57
N LEU A 442 10.95 -13.28 11.95
CA LEU A 442 9.85 -14.07 11.41
C LEU A 442 8.93 -14.57 12.52
N THR A 443 9.48 -14.98 13.66
CA THR A 443 8.72 -15.38 14.85
C THR A 443 7.82 -14.25 15.35
N VAL A 444 8.37 -13.04 15.50
CA VAL A 444 7.58 -11.87 15.94
C VAL A 444 6.53 -11.47 14.90
N LEU A 445 6.85 -11.51 13.61
CA LEU A 445 5.88 -11.25 12.54
C LEU A 445 4.75 -12.29 12.52
N ARG A 446 5.07 -13.57 12.77
CA ARG A 446 4.07 -14.64 12.86
C ARG A 446 3.10 -14.42 14.00
N GLU A 447 3.54 -13.92 15.15
CA GLU A 447 2.64 -13.53 16.25
C GLU A 447 1.73 -12.37 15.88
N ALA A 448 2.25 -11.37 15.15
CA ALA A 448 1.47 -10.23 14.67
C ALA A 448 0.47 -10.62 13.56
N TRP A 449 0.84 -11.58 12.70
CA TRP A 449 0.07 -11.96 11.52
C TRP A 449 -0.92 -13.11 11.73
N GLN A 450 -1.16 -13.49 12.99
CA GLN A 450 -2.07 -14.58 13.33
C GLN A 450 -3.47 -14.38 12.74
N PHE A 451 -4.11 -15.49 12.42
CA PHE A 451 -5.52 -15.46 12.08
C PHE A 451 -6.31 -14.95 13.30
N PRO A 452 -7.18 -13.93 13.14
CA PRO A 452 -7.87 -13.34 14.28
C PRO A 452 -8.74 -14.39 14.98
N ARG A 453 -8.77 -14.36 16.33
CA ARG A 453 -9.58 -15.30 17.11
C ARG A 453 -11.07 -15.05 16.86
N VAL A 454 -11.69 -15.86 16.03
CA VAL A 454 -13.12 -15.82 15.74
C VAL A 454 -13.83 -16.95 16.51
N SER A 455 -15.03 -16.67 17.06
CA SER A 455 -15.90 -17.70 17.63
C SER A 455 -16.16 -18.81 16.61
N ARG A 456 -16.18 -20.09 17.04
CA ARG A 456 -16.51 -21.24 16.19
C ARG A 456 -17.85 -21.12 15.46
N SER A 457 -18.77 -20.29 15.93
CA SER A 457 -20.05 -20.01 15.26
C SER A 457 -19.92 -19.12 14.02
N ASN A 458 -18.77 -18.47 13.82
CA ASN A 458 -18.45 -17.51 12.76
C ASN A 458 -17.24 -17.96 11.92
N LEU A 459 -16.72 -19.16 12.19
CA LEU A 459 -15.72 -19.93 11.41
C LEU A 459 -16.49 -21.01 10.63
#